data_AF-A0A514LHQ6-F1
#
_entry.id   AF-A0A514LHQ6-F1
#
_cell.length_a   1.000
_cell.length_b   1.000
_cell.length_c   1.000
_cell.angle_alpha   90.00
_cell.angle_beta   90.00
_cell.angle_gamma   90.00
#
_symmetry.space_group_name_H-M   'P 1'
#
loop_
_entity.id
_entity.type
_entity.pdbx_description
1 polymer ?
#
loop_
_entity_poly.entity_id
_entity_poly.type
_entity_poly.pdbx_seq_one_letter_code
_entity_poly.pdbx_strand_id
1 'polypeptide(L)'
;MFTPLRWHLRSPAYESKWIIHDDSFLTERRSTMKQTEGFYRAFWVQAFEPGLKTPEEIDQLLLDADNANMNAILAQVSRRHDAYYSSDVLPFTEDPAIPSGFDPLGYLVEQAKEREIEVHPLWHEVYNGPPEHPDHIYHAHGPDASDQDTWVTYGYDGNPNEAMPYLDVGHPDFQTHIVEMVTDVANHYDLDGVHLDLYLIT
;
A
#
# COMPACT_ATOMS: atom_id res chain seq x y z
N MET A 1 -25.10 40.19 -40.45
CA MET A 1 -24.31 40.67 -39.30
C MET A 1 -24.15 39.50 -38.37
N PHE A 2 -23.00 38.80 -38.39
CA PHE A 2 -22.46 37.92 -37.34
C PHE A 2 -21.10 37.43 -37.82
N THR A 3 -20.05 37.87 -37.14
CA THR A 3 -18.65 37.49 -37.37
C THR A 3 -18.34 36.31 -36.44
N PRO A 4 -17.71 35.22 -36.88
CA PRO A 4 -17.25 34.20 -35.95
C PRO A 4 -15.94 34.65 -35.28
N LEU A 5 -15.96 34.76 -33.95
CA LEU A 5 -14.77 34.94 -33.12
C LEU A 5 -13.90 33.68 -33.19
N ARG A 6 -12.62 33.87 -33.54
CA ARG A 6 -11.56 32.90 -33.28
C ARG A 6 -11.07 33.10 -31.86
N TRP A 7 -11.14 32.07 -31.03
CA TRP A 7 -10.41 32.00 -29.77
C TRP A 7 -9.04 31.39 -30.01
N HIS A 8 -7.98 32.10 -29.62
CA HIS A 8 -6.65 31.54 -29.37
C HIS A 8 -6.40 31.76 -27.88
N LEU A 9 -6.39 30.70 -27.10
CA LEU A 9 -5.77 30.70 -25.79
C LEU A 9 -4.78 29.53 -25.76
N ARG A 10 -3.51 29.92 -25.69
CA ARG A 10 -2.33 29.07 -25.56
C ARG A 10 -2.39 28.40 -24.19
N SER A 11 -2.24 27.08 -24.18
CA SER A 11 -1.92 26.30 -22.97
C SER A 11 -0.56 26.77 -22.43
N PRO A 12 -0.43 27.08 -21.13
CA PRO A 12 0.87 27.04 -20.48
C PRO A 12 1.23 25.57 -20.25
N ALA A 13 2.37 25.17 -20.83
CA ALA A 13 3.00 23.90 -20.58
C ALA A 13 3.31 23.77 -19.08
N TYR A 14 2.69 22.79 -18.42
CA TYR A 14 3.23 22.21 -17.20
C TYR A 14 4.45 21.38 -17.62
N GLU A 15 5.65 21.94 -17.45
CA GLU A 15 6.87 21.15 -17.48
C GLU A 15 6.90 20.31 -16.20
N SER A 16 6.58 19.01 -16.33
CA SER A 16 6.80 18.02 -15.28
C SER A 16 8.30 17.87 -15.07
N LYS A 17 8.82 18.60 -14.09
CA LYS A 17 10.16 18.40 -13.55
C LYS A 17 10.12 17.15 -12.69
N TRP A 18 10.24 15.99 -13.34
CA TRP A 18 10.51 14.73 -12.65
C TRP A 18 11.73 14.93 -11.76
N ILE A 19 11.53 14.84 -10.44
CA ILE A 19 12.61 14.66 -9.49
C ILE A 19 13.06 13.21 -9.70
N ILE A 20 13.98 13.01 -10.63
CA ILE A 20 14.76 11.77 -10.72
C ILE A 20 15.73 11.86 -9.54
N HIS A 21 15.42 11.15 -8.47
CA HIS A 21 16.41 10.85 -7.44
C HIS A 21 17.56 10.07 -8.11
N ASP A 22 18.78 10.38 -7.68
CA ASP A 22 20.02 9.77 -8.15
C ASP A 22 19.92 8.24 -8.22
N ASP A 23 19.98 7.69 -9.44
CA ASP A 23 19.93 6.24 -9.73
C ASP A 23 21.12 5.47 -9.11
N SER A 24 22.11 6.16 -8.55
CA SER A 24 23.23 5.56 -7.83
C SER A 24 22.76 4.68 -6.66
N PHE A 25 21.68 5.07 -5.96
CA PHE A 25 21.11 4.30 -4.86
C PHE A 25 20.56 2.94 -5.31
N LEU A 26 19.95 2.89 -6.50
CA LEU A 26 19.38 1.66 -7.07
C LEU A 26 20.45 0.73 -7.67
N THR A 27 21.62 1.27 -8.01
CA THR A 27 22.66 0.52 -8.71
C THR A 27 23.56 -0.26 -7.76
N GLU A 28 23.82 0.27 -6.56
CA GLU A 28 24.75 -0.36 -5.60
C GLU A 28 24.15 -1.55 -4.83
N ARG A 29 22.83 -1.58 -4.61
CA ARG A 29 22.15 -2.69 -3.88
C ARG A 29 21.96 -3.98 -4.69
N ARG A 30 22.26 -3.98 -5.99
CA ARG A 30 21.99 -5.13 -6.90
C ARG A 30 22.94 -6.33 -6.75
N SER A 31 23.94 -6.30 -5.87
CA SER A 31 25.08 -7.22 -5.98
C SER A 31 25.04 -8.53 -5.18
N THR A 32 23.97 -8.84 -4.44
CA THR A 32 23.93 -10.11 -3.64
C THR A 32 22.62 -10.88 -3.63
N MET A 33 21.65 -10.57 -4.49
CA MET A 33 20.44 -11.39 -4.56
C MET A 33 20.57 -12.50 -5.59
N LYS A 34 20.01 -13.67 -5.28
CA LYS A 34 19.68 -14.72 -6.26
C LYS A 34 18.64 -14.19 -7.25
N GLN A 35 19.03 -13.26 -8.14
CA GLN A 35 18.50 -13.31 -9.50
C GLN A 35 19.06 -14.58 -10.15
N THR A 36 18.49 -15.71 -9.75
CA THR A 36 18.53 -16.90 -10.57
C THR A 36 17.78 -16.51 -11.84
N GLU A 37 18.44 -16.58 -12.99
CA GLU A 37 17.73 -16.57 -14.27
C GLU A 37 16.62 -17.64 -14.20
N GLY A 38 15.38 -17.22 -13.93
CA GLY A 38 14.36 -18.14 -13.44
C GLY A 38 13.06 -17.44 -13.03
N PHE A 39 11.95 -18.16 -13.19
CA PHE A 39 10.58 -17.66 -13.01
C PHE A 39 10.34 -17.01 -11.63
N TYR A 40 9.54 -15.95 -11.61
CA TYR A 40 8.99 -15.38 -10.37
C TYR A 40 7.90 -16.31 -9.80
N ARG A 41 8.03 -16.71 -8.53
CA ARG A 41 7.17 -17.70 -7.85
C ARG A 41 6.84 -17.16 -6.46
N ALA A 42 5.66 -16.60 -6.35
CA ALA A 42 5.26 -15.88 -5.15
C ALA A 42 4.04 -16.50 -4.48
N PHE A 43 4.01 -16.41 -3.16
CA PHE A 43 2.77 -16.50 -2.40
C PHE A 43 2.17 -15.11 -2.24
N TRP A 44 0.87 -15.01 -2.48
CA TRP A 44 0.08 -13.87 -2.07
C TRP A 44 -0.54 -14.19 -0.72
N VAL A 45 -0.18 -13.41 0.30
CA VAL A 45 -0.60 -13.64 1.68
C VAL A 45 -1.46 -12.47 2.14
N GLN A 46 -2.67 -12.78 2.58
CA GLN A 46 -3.67 -11.80 3.00
C GLN A 46 -3.68 -11.66 4.51
N ALA A 47 -3.99 -10.47 5.01
CA ALA A 47 -4.09 -10.17 6.44
C ALA A 47 -5.48 -10.48 7.04
N PHE A 48 -6.38 -11.09 6.26
CA PHE A 48 -7.67 -11.58 6.76
C PHE A 48 -7.51 -12.89 7.53
N GLU A 49 -6.67 -13.79 7.03
CA GLU A 49 -6.43 -15.13 7.58
C GLU A 49 -5.10 -15.20 8.35
N PRO A 50 -4.86 -16.28 9.12
CA PRO A 50 -3.53 -16.57 9.68
C PRO A 50 -2.45 -16.63 8.59
N GLY A 51 -1.24 -16.17 8.93
CA GLY A 51 -0.06 -16.26 8.06
C GLY A 51 0.89 -15.07 8.20
N LEU A 52 0.39 -13.93 8.69
CA LEU A 52 1.16 -12.69 8.81
C LEU A 52 1.03 -12.01 10.17
N LYS A 53 0.33 -12.59 11.15
CA LYS A 53 -0.07 -11.84 12.36
C LYS A 53 0.80 -12.14 13.57
N THR A 54 1.43 -13.32 13.62
CA THR A 54 2.28 -13.73 14.73
C THR A 54 3.64 -14.27 14.23
N PRO A 55 4.66 -14.35 15.09
CA PRO A 55 5.92 -14.99 14.74
C PRO A 55 5.74 -16.42 14.21
N GLU A 56 4.92 -17.23 14.88
CA GLU A 56 4.69 -18.63 14.50
C GLU A 56 4.02 -18.77 13.13
N GLU A 57 3.08 -17.86 12.83
CA GLU A 57 2.44 -17.81 11.52
C GLU A 57 3.44 -17.45 10.41
N ILE A 58 4.30 -16.47 10.65
CA ILE A 58 5.32 -16.03 9.69
C ILE A 58 6.40 -17.10 9.50
N ASP A 59 6.85 -17.75 10.57
CA ASP A 59 7.80 -18.86 10.51
C ASP A 59 7.25 -20.01 9.67
N GLN A 60 5.96 -20.34 9.87
CA GLN A 60 5.29 -21.38 9.10
C GLN A 60 5.13 -20.98 7.63
N LEU A 61 4.75 -19.73 7.36
CA LEU A 61 4.66 -19.18 6.00
C LEU A 61 5.99 -19.31 5.25
N LEU A 62 7.10 -18.93 5.88
CA LEU A 62 8.43 -19.01 5.28
C LEU A 62 8.87 -20.45 5.05
N LEU A 63 8.57 -21.36 6.00
CA LEU A 63 8.81 -22.79 5.82
C LEU A 63 8.02 -23.35 4.63
N ASP A 64 6.76 -22.96 4.48
CA ASP A 64 5.91 -23.41 3.38
C ASP A 64 6.38 -22.84 2.03
N ALA A 65 6.82 -21.58 2.00
CA ALA A 65 7.41 -20.96 0.83
C ALA A 65 8.67 -21.71 0.36
N ASP A 66 9.57 -22.06 1.29
CA ASP A 66 10.77 -22.86 1.00
C ASP A 66 10.41 -24.26 0.49
N ASN A 67 9.48 -24.95 1.16
CA ASN A 67 9.03 -26.29 0.75
C ASN A 67 8.41 -26.29 -0.66
N ALA A 68 7.73 -25.19 -1.02
CA ALA A 68 7.16 -24.98 -2.34
C ALA A 68 8.15 -24.42 -3.37
N ASN A 69 9.41 -24.16 -2.97
CA ASN A 69 10.44 -23.53 -3.79
C ASN A 69 10.00 -22.15 -4.34
N MET A 70 9.24 -21.39 -3.55
CA MET A 70 8.89 -19.99 -3.82
C MET A 70 10.12 -19.09 -3.62
N ASN A 71 10.14 -17.93 -4.25
CA ASN A 71 11.22 -16.94 -4.10
C ASN A 71 10.73 -15.54 -3.73
N ALA A 72 9.43 -15.37 -3.53
CA ALA A 72 8.86 -14.10 -3.09
C ALA A 72 7.59 -14.28 -2.25
N ILE A 73 7.33 -13.32 -1.38
CA ILE A 73 6.09 -13.16 -0.64
C ILE A 73 5.52 -11.77 -0.97
N LEU A 74 4.30 -11.76 -1.49
CA LEU A 74 3.47 -10.56 -1.60
C LEU A 74 2.61 -10.51 -0.33
N ALA A 75 2.97 -9.65 0.62
CA ALA A 75 2.34 -9.59 1.94
C ALA A 75 1.35 -8.44 2.04
N GLN A 76 0.08 -8.71 2.35
CA GLN A 76 -0.90 -7.67 2.68
C GLN A 76 -0.57 -7.02 4.00
N VAL A 77 -0.06 -5.78 3.93
CA VAL A 77 0.40 -5.02 5.09
C VAL A 77 -0.57 -3.90 5.50
N SER A 78 -1.64 -3.72 4.71
CA SER A 78 -2.77 -2.86 5.06
C SER A 78 -4.07 -3.44 4.53
N ARG A 79 -5.12 -3.39 5.35
CA ARG A 79 -6.45 -3.86 4.97
C ARG A 79 -7.44 -2.73 4.75
N ARG A 80 -7.26 -1.59 5.40
CA ARG A 80 -8.24 -0.49 5.32
C ARG A 80 -7.62 0.87 5.62
N HIS A 81 -6.34 1.05 5.28
CA HIS A 81 -5.47 2.16 5.74
C HIS A 81 -5.05 2.05 7.21
N ASP A 82 -4.96 0.81 7.69
CA ASP A 82 -4.26 0.43 8.92
C ASP A 82 -2.93 -0.27 8.60
N ALA A 83 -1.95 -0.20 9.50
CA ALA A 83 -0.62 -0.80 9.31
C ALA A 83 -0.44 -2.09 10.10
N TYR A 84 -0.03 -3.15 9.40
CA TYR A 84 0.52 -4.40 9.96
C TYR A 84 2.05 -4.29 10.13
N TYR A 85 2.51 -3.08 10.44
CA TYR A 85 3.90 -2.68 10.52
C TYR A 85 4.03 -1.39 11.33
N SER A 86 5.24 -1.04 11.74
CA SER A 86 5.51 0.24 12.39
C SER A 86 5.47 1.36 11.34
N SER A 87 4.48 2.26 11.44
CA SER A 87 4.24 3.33 10.47
C SER A 87 4.18 4.69 11.15
N ASP A 88 4.73 5.72 10.49
CA ASP A 88 4.54 7.12 10.88
C ASP A 88 3.32 7.77 10.20
N VAL A 89 2.71 7.08 9.22
CA VAL A 89 1.63 7.60 8.37
C VAL A 89 0.29 6.95 8.67
N LEU A 90 0.27 5.63 8.82
CA LEU A 90 -0.94 4.86 9.08
C LEU A 90 -1.05 4.52 10.58
N PRO A 91 -2.26 4.54 11.15
CA PRO A 91 -2.47 3.97 12.48
C PRO A 91 -2.17 2.46 12.47
N PHE A 92 -1.62 1.96 13.57
CA PHE A 92 -1.41 0.52 13.74
C PHE A 92 -2.75 -0.23 13.72
N THR A 93 -2.76 -1.41 13.12
CA THR A 93 -3.97 -2.22 12.97
C THR A 93 -4.63 -2.61 14.29
N GLU A 94 -5.96 -2.66 14.26
CA GLU A 94 -6.82 -3.08 15.38
C GLU A 94 -6.99 -4.61 15.44
N ASP A 95 -6.30 -5.38 14.59
CA ASP A 95 -6.43 -6.84 14.55
C ASP A 95 -5.99 -7.47 15.89
N PRO A 96 -6.90 -8.07 16.67
CA PRO A 96 -6.58 -8.56 18.01
C PRO A 96 -5.71 -9.83 17.99
N ALA A 97 -5.51 -10.43 16.81
CA ALA A 97 -4.61 -11.58 16.66
C ALA A 97 -3.13 -11.17 16.71
N ILE A 98 -2.80 -9.89 16.53
CA ILE A 98 -1.42 -9.42 16.59
C ILE A 98 -0.98 -9.24 18.05
N PRO A 99 0.13 -9.88 18.46
CA PRO A 99 0.66 -9.68 19.80
C PRO A 99 1.04 -8.20 20.04
N SER A 100 0.81 -7.72 21.27
CA SER A 100 1.14 -6.34 21.63
C SER A 100 2.62 -6.04 21.40
N GLY A 101 2.90 -4.96 20.66
CA GLY A 101 4.25 -4.51 20.34
C GLY A 101 4.97 -5.36 19.28
N PHE A 102 4.27 -6.28 18.62
CA PHE A 102 4.82 -7.04 17.51
C PHE A 102 4.70 -6.24 16.22
N ASP A 103 5.78 -6.22 15.43
CA ASP A 103 5.84 -5.63 14.08
C ASP A 103 5.89 -6.76 13.05
N PRO A 104 4.74 -7.14 12.45
CA PRO A 104 4.69 -8.31 11.59
C PRO A 104 5.51 -8.18 10.30
N LEU A 105 5.44 -7.04 9.60
CA LEU A 105 6.24 -6.83 8.40
C LEU A 105 7.73 -6.81 8.73
N GLY A 106 8.13 -6.13 9.81
CA GLY A 106 9.52 -6.09 10.24
C GLY A 106 10.07 -7.48 10.51
N TYR A 107 9.30 -8.31 11.21
CA TYR A 107 9.66 -9.70 11.48
C TYR A 107 9.76 -10.53 10.19
N LEU A 108 8.79 -10.41 9.29
CA LEU A 108 8.81 -11.11 7.99
C LEU A 108 10.05 -10.74 7.18
N VAL A 109 10.36 -9.45 7.05
CA VAL A 109 11.55 -8.95 6.32
C VAL A 109 12.83 -9.49 6.92
N GLU A 110 12.96 -9.50 8.25
CA GLU A 110 14.15 -10.02 8.92
C GLU A 110 14.33 -11.53 8.68
N GLN A 111 13.26 -12.32 8.86
CA GLN A 111 13.34 -13.78 8.73
C GLN A 111 13.46 -14.26 7.27
N ALA A 112 12.90 -13.52 6.31
CA ALA A 112 12.97 -13.86 4.88
C ALA A 112 14.38 -13.75 4.29
N LYS A 113 15.22 -12.86 4.84
CA LYS A 113 16.60 -12.62 4.38
C LYS A 113 17.47 -13.86 4.42
N GLU A 114 17.37 -14.67 5.47
CA GLU A 114 18.17 -15.89 5.62
C GLU A 114 17.79 -16.97 4.59
N ARG A 115 16.57 -16.88 4.05
CA ARG A 115 15.99 -17.83 3.08
C ARG A 115 16.10 -17.35 1.63
N GLU A 116 16.63 -16.15 1.42
CA GLU A 116 16.69 -15.49 0.10
C GLU A 116 15.29 -15.38 -0.56
N ILE A 117 14.26 -15.12 0.26
CA ILE A 117 12.89 -14.87 -0.19
C ILE A 117 12.68 -13.35 -0.25
N GLU A 118 12.26 -12.86 -1.41
CA GLU A 118 11.93 -11.44 -1.57
C GLU A 118 10.63 -11.08 -0.82
N VAL A 119 10.56 -9.89 -0.22
CA VAL A 119 9.35 -9.39 0.45
C VAL A 119 8.85 -8.14 -0.25
N HIS A 120 7.58 -8.20 -0.67
CA HIS A 120 6.88 -7.14 -1.38
C HIS A 120 5.58 -6.81 -0.62
N PRO A 121 5.51 -5.70 0.14
CA PRO A 121 4.25 -5.26 0.75
C PRO A 121 3.20 -4.94 -0.32
N LEU A 122 1.95 -5.25 0.02
CA LEU A 122 0.77 -4.87 -0.74
C LEU A 122 -0.31 -4.24 0.15
N TRP A 123 -1.06 -3.33 -0.46
CA TRP A 123 -2.20 -2.65 0.16
C TRP A 123 -3.46 -3.05 -0.57
N HIS A 124 -4.50 -3.34 0.20
CA HIS A 124 -5.80 -3.68 -0.34
C HIS A 124 -6.86 -3.22 0.65
N GLU A 125 -7.83 -2.45 0.16
CA GLU A 125 -8.79 -1.72 0.99
C GLU A 125 -10.12 -2.46 1.09
N VAL A 126 -10.46 -2.89 2.29
CA VAL A 126 -11.74 -3.49 2.65
C VAL A 126 -12.18 -2.90 3.98
N TYR A 127 -13.14 -1.98 3.88
CA TYR A 127 -13.84 -1.46 5.04
C TYR A 127 -14.96 -2.43 5.46
N ASN A 128 -15.24 -2.46 6.77
CA ASN A 128 -16.39 -3.14 7.33
C ASN A 128 -16.99 -2.26 8.43
N GLY A 129 -17.34 -1.03 8.04
CA GLY A 129 -17.67 0.06 8.96
C GLY A 129 -16.47 0.92 9.40
N PRO A 130 -16.73 1.97 10.20
CA PRO A 130 -15.72 2.90 10.67
C PRO A 130 -14.67 2.20 11.55
N PRO A 131 -13.37 2.44 11.33
CA PRO A 131 -12.31 2.05 12.27
C PRO A 131 -12.48 2.71 13.65
N GLU A 132 -11.86 2.13 14.67
CA GLU A 132 -11.89 2.64 16.04
C GLU A 132 -10.78 3.68 16.30
N HIS A 133 -9.64 3.55 15.63
CA HIS A 133 -8.49 4.43 15.83
C HIS A 133 -8.83 5.87 15.42
N PRO A 134 -8.79 6.86 16.34
CA PRO A 134 -9.30 8.20 16.08
C PRO A 134 -8.59 8.94 14.96
N ASP A 135 -7.30 8.66 14.75
CA ASP A 135 -6.49 9.28 13.70
C ASP A 135 -6.59 8.57 12.34
N HIS A 136 -7.45 7.56 12.22
CA HIS A 136 -7.66 6.86 10.96
C HIS A 136 -8.30 7.80 9.92
N ILE A 137 -7.81 7.78 8.67
CA ILE A 137 -8.23 8.70 7.59
C ILE A 137 -9.75 8.70 7.34
N TYR A 138 -10.42 7.58 7.62
CA TYR A 138 -11.89 7.45 7.60
C TYR A 138 -12.59 8.58 8.39
N HIS A 139 -12.07 8.99 9.55
CA HIS A 139 -12.73 10.00 10.37
C HIS A 139 -12.57 11.42 9.83
N ALA A 140 -11.48 11.70 9.11
CA ALA A 140 -11.21 13.00 8.51
C ALA A 140 -11.78 13.12 7.09
N HIS A 141 -11.78 12.01 6.34
CA HIS A 141 -12.00 11.98 4.89
C HIS A 141 -13.06 10.97 4.44
N GLY A 142 -13.74 10.31 5.37
CA GLY A 142 -14.78 9.31 5.08
C GLY A 142 -16.12 9.91 4.63
N PRO A 143 -17.21 9.10 4.67
CA PRO A 143 -18.53 9.50 4.17
C PRO A 143 -19.17 10.68 4.90
N ASP A 144 -18.83 10.87 6.17
CA ASP A 144 -19.38 11.94 7.02
C ASP A 144 -18.60 13.27 6.89
N ALA A 145 -17.50 13.29 6.15
CA ALA A 145 -16.70 14.49 5.93
C ALA A 145 -17.42 15.49 5.02
N SER A 146 -16.96 16.74 5.01
CA SER A 146 -17.53 17.77 4.13
C SER A 146 -17.19 17.47 2.67
N ASP A 147 -17.96 17.99 1.70
CA ASP A 147 -17.69 17.82 0.27
C ASP A 147 -16.27 18.26 -0.17
N GLN A 148 -15.60 19.12 0.61
CA GLN A 148 -14.25 19.60 0.32
C GLN A 148 -13.16 18.72 0.92
N ASP A 149 -13.50 17.92 1.93
CA ASP A 149 -12.54 17.13 2.72
C ASP A 149 -12.73 15.63 2.48
N THR A 150 -13.89 15.18 2.00
CA THR A 150 -14.15 13.77 1.73
C THR A 150 -13.31 13.28 0.57
N TRP A 151 -12.73 12.09 0.75
CA TRP A 151 -12.06 11.35 -0.31
C TRP A 151 -12.95 10.23 -0.84
N VAL A 152 -14.23 10.17 -0.46
CA VAL A 152 -15.11 9.06 -0.84
C VAL A 152 -15.72 9.30 -2.22
N THR A 153 -15.70 8.27 -3.04
CA THR A 153 -16.41 8.25 -4.33
C THR A 153 -17.90 8.03 -4.10
N TYR A 154 -18.73 8.78 -4.83
CA TYR A 154 -20.19 8.66 -4.81
C TYR A 154 -20.68 7.80 -5.96
N GLY A 155 -21.70 6.99 -5.69
CA GLY A 155 -22.42 6.24 -6.71
C GLY A 155 -23.17 7.17 -7.68
N TYR A 156 -23.67 6.58 -8.78
CA TYR A 156 -24.48 7.32 -9.75
C TYR A 156 -25.77 7.91 -9.15
N ASP A 157 -26.26 7.32 -8.07
CA ASP A 157 -27.40 7.81 -7.29
C ASP A 157 -27.05 8.99 -6.37
N GLY A 158 -25.78 9.40 -6.34
CA GLY A 158 -25.26 10.49 -5.52
C GLY A 158 -25.00 10.13 -4.07
N ASN A 159 -25.04 8.84 -3.70
CA ASN A 159 -24.79 8.39 -2.34
C ASN A 159 -23.43 7.66 -2.24
N PRO A 160 -22.68 7.82 -1.14
CA PRO A 160 -21.48 7.04 -0.89
C PRO A 160 -21.86 5.64 -0.41
N ASN A 161 -20.97 4.66 -0.58
CA ASN A 161 -21.10 3.39 0.11
C ASN A 161 -20.55 3.54 1.53
N GLU A 162 -21.40 3.81 2.51
CA GLU A 162 -20.94 4.05 3.90
C GLU A 162 -20.29 2.82 4.55
N ALA A 163 -20.71 1.61 4.18
CA ALA A 163 -20.17 0.37 4.75
C ALA A 163 -18.84 -0.02 4.12
N MET A 164 -18.66 0.28 2.83
CA MET A 164 -17.42 0.08 2.07
C MET A 164 -17.12 1.32 1.23
N PRO A 165 -16.66 2.42 1.83
CA PRO A 165 -16.33 3.62 1.06
C PRO A 165 -15.17 3.31 0.12
N TYR A 166 -15.37 3.61 -1.16
CA TYR A 166 -14.30 3.60 -2.14
C TYR A 166 -13.62 4.96 -2.10
N LEU A 167 -12.30 4.97 -1.91
CA LEU A 167 -11.52 6.20 -1.90
C LEU A 167 -11.21 6.64 -3.34
N ASP A 168 -11.41 7.92 -3.63
CA ASP A 168 -11.21 8.52 -4.94
C ASP A 168 -9.72 8.71 -5.23
N VAL A 169 -9.13 7.77 -5.97
CA VAL A 169 -7.73 7.87 -6.47
C VAL A 169 -7.49 9.08 -7.37
N GLY A 170 -8.54 9.77 -7.83
CA GLY A 170 -8.46 11.06 -8.52
C GLY A 170 -8.28 12.26 -7.59
N HIS A 171 -8.51 12.11 -6.28
CA HIS A 171 -8.34 13.19 -5.31
C HIS A 171 -6.85 13.45 -5.05
N PRO A 172 -6.34 14.69 -5.25
CA PRO A 172 -4.91 14.98 -5.19
C PRO A 172 -4.29 14.73 -3.80
N ASP A 173 -5.04 15.01 -2.74
CA ASP A 173 -4.54 14.77 -1.38
C ASP A 173 -4.53 13.27 -1.04
N PHE A 174 -5.44 12.48 -1.63
CA PHE A 174 -5.41 11.03 -1.45
C PHE A 174 -4.24 10.40 -2.23
N GLN A 175 -3.95 10.89 -3.43
CA GLN A 175 -2.73 10.50 -4.16
C GLN A 175 -1.46 10.80 -3.34
N THR A 176 -1.43 11.95 -2.67
CA THR A 176 -0.32 12.33 -1.78
C THR A 176 -0.22 11.35 -0.60
N HIS A 177 -1.34 11.02 0.03
CA HIS A 177 -1.40 10.04 1.12
C HIS A 177 -0.87 8.65 0.70
N ILE A 178 -1.25 8.16 -0.48
CA ILE A 178 -0.73 6.88 -1.01
C ILE A 178 0.80 6.94 -1.18
N VAL A 179 1.32 8.04 -1.72
CA VAL A 179 2.77 8.23 -1.88
C VAL A 179 3.47 8.25 -0.53
N GLU A 180 2.93 8.96 0.45
CA GLU A 180 3.47 9.01 1.81
C GLU A 180 3.49 7.61 2.46
N MET A 181 2.39 6.86 2.36
CA MET A 181 2.27 5.50 2.87
C MET A 181 3.28 4.52 2.25
N VAL A 182 3.43 4.55 0.92
CA VAL A 182 4.41 3.70 0.23
C VAL A 182 5.85 4.12 0.56
N THR A 183 6.09 5.42 0.68
CA THR A 183 7.42 5.96 1.05
C THR A 183 7.77 5.63 2.49
N ASP A 184 6.80 5.69 3.40
CA ASP A 184 6.95 5.34 4.81
C ASP A 184 7.44 3.89 4.98
N VAL A 185 6.76 2.92 4.36
CA VAL A 185 7.21 1.52 4.47
C VAL A 185 8.57 1.29 3.80
N ALA A 186 8.84 1.94 2.66
CA ALA A 186 10.11 1.80 1.95
C ALA A 186 11.30 2.41 2.71
N ASN A 187 11.06 3.41 3.56
CA ASN A 187 12.09 4.02 4.41
C ASN A 187 12.35 3.21 5.69
N HIS A 188 11.35 2.48 6.20
CA HIS A 188 11.45 1.71 7.42
C HIS A 188 12.03 0.31 7.23
N TYR A 189 11.82 -0.30 6.06
CA TYR A 189 12.18 -1.71 5.81
C TYR A 189 13.03 -1.88 4.56
N ASP A 190 13.89 -2.89 4.60
CA ASP A 190 14.74 -3.29 3.49
C ASP A 190 13.97 -4.22 2.54
N LEU A 191 13.12 -3.62 1.71
CA LEU A 191 12.19 -4.31 0.81
C LEU A 191 12.78 -4.54 -0.59
N ASP A 192 12.28 -5.58 -1.26
CA ASP A 192 12.69 -5.93 -2.63
C ASP A 192 11.81 -5.28 -3.70
N GLY A 193 10.62 -4.83 -3.30
CA GLY A 193 9.68 -4.13 -4.16
C GLY A 193 8.41 -3.76 -3.42
N VAL A 194 7.45 -3.21 -4.15
CA VAL A 194 6.14 -2.78 -3.67
C VAL A 194 5.12 -3.32 -4.65
N HIS A 195 4.05 -3.95 -4.16
CA HIS A 195 3.00 -4.52 -5.00
C HIS A 195 1.68 -3.76 -4.78
N LEU A 196 1.11 -3.23 -5.85
CA LEU A 196 -0.19 -2.56 -5.81
C LEU A 196 -1.24 -3.52 -6.33
N ASP A 197 -2.22 -3.86 -5.49
CA ASP A 197 -3.37 -4.67 -5.91
C ASP A 197 -4.33 -3.85 -6.79
N LEU A 198 -5.15 -4.54 -7.58
CA LEU A 198 -6.16 -3.96 -8.46
C LEU A 198 -7.09 -3.00 -7.71
N TYR A 199 -7.50 -3.33 -6.49
CA TYR A 199 -8.42 -2.48 -5.71
C TYR A 199 -7.78 -1.23 -5.11
N LEU A 200 -6.45 -1.10 -5.14
CA LEU A 200 -5.79 0.16 -4.78
C LEU A 200 -5.90 1.21 -5.91
N ILE A 201 -6.18 0.79 -7.15
CA ILE A 201 -6.12 1.65 -8.35
C ILE A 201 -7.47 1.84 -9.07
N THR A 202 -8.56 1.25 -8.56
CA THR A 202 -9.89 1.27 -9.21
C THR A 202 -10.94 2.01 -8.42
#